data_AF-A0AAN7AXD9-F1
#
_entry.id   AF-A0AAN7AXD9-F1
#
_cell.length_a   1.000
_cell.length_b   1.000
_cell.length_c   1.000
_cell.angle_alpha   90.00
_cell.angle_beta   90.00
_cell.angle_gamma   90.00
#
_symmetry.space_group_name_H-M   'P 1'
#
loop_
_entity.id
_entity.type
_entity.pdbx_description
1 polymer ?
#
loop_
_entity_poly.entity_id
_entity_poly.type
_entity_poly.pdbx_seq_one_letter_code
_entity_poly.pdbx_strand_id
1 'polypeptide(L)'
;MVRLKDRYLLVNIIYTSPPPHSSSSPSPVSDLLLYNQPTTSDLRPQTILKDIRAEVSSLFGDCGSGAIDRSLQVKYLSPATSTFILRVSRAHFRLVWAALTFMHALRGRPCIFRVVRISGTMRKVEQEAIRRARLLVLAAKDELKGKSSSDALGVLLRSDSQQQRTLAIVGGQGDDDEEGLAED
;
A
#
# COMPACT_ATOMS: atom_id res chain seq x y z
N MET A 1 -14.62 32.04 3.40
CA MET A 1 -14.30 31.10 4.50
C MET A 1 -13.13 30.20 4.09
N VAL A 2 -12.03 30.19 4.86
CA VAL A 2 -10.81 29.41 4.55
C VAL A 2 -10.75 28.17 5.45
N ARG A 3 -10.30 27.03 4.91
CA ARG A 3 -10.03 25.81 5.69
C ARG A 3 -8.68 25.20 5.34
N LEU A 4 -7.97 24.69 6.35
CA LEU A 4 -6.79 23.86 6.14
C LEU A 4 -7.19 22.59 5.35
N LYS A 5 -6.30 22.14 4.47
CA LYS A 5 -6.52 21.00 3.58
C LYS A 5 -5.42 19.98 3.82
N ASP A 6 -5.80 18.79 4.26
CA ASP A 6 -4.87 17.70 4.56
C ASP A 6 -4.69 16.76 3.35
N ARG A 7 -3.72 15.86 3.49
CA ARG A 7 -3.50 14.69 2.65
C ARG A 7 -3.35 13.46 3.54
N TYR A 8 -3.91 12.36 3.06
CA TYR A 8 -3.83 11.05 3.69
C TYR A 8 -3.04 10.13 2.76
N LEU A 9 -1.99 9.49 3.27
CA LEU A 9 -1.11 8.59 2.53
C LEU A 9 -1.28 7.17 3.10
N LEU A 10 -1.61 6.20 2.25
CA LEU A 10 -1.48 4.78 2.56
C LEU A 10 -0.05 4.35 2.25
N VAL A 11 0.63 3.74 3.23
CA VAL A 11 2.00 3.24 3.10
C VAL A 11 2.00 1.76 3.47
N ASN A 12 2.72 0.94 2.68
CA ASN A 12 3.04 -0.45 3.01
C ASN A 12 4.54 -0.58 3.29
N ILE A 13 4.91 -1.34 4.31
CA ILE A 13 6.30 -1.67 4.65
C ILE A 13 6.58 -3.05 4.04
N ILE A 14 7.47 -3.09 3.05
CA ILE A 14 7.91 -4.33 2.42
C ILE A 14 9.25 -4.73 3.03
N TYR A 15 9.36 -5.92 3.59
CA TYR A 15 10.64 -6.44 4.11
C TYR A 15 11.40 -7.15 3.00
N THR A 16 12.69 -6.87 2.87
CA THR A 16 13.55 -7.40 1.80
C THR A 16 14.48 -8.53 2.25
N SER A 17 14.59 -8.75 3.56
CA SER A 17 15.32 -9.88 4.16
C SER A 17 14.33 -10.90 4.71
N PRO A 18 14.59 -12.21 4.58
CA PRO A 18 13.96 -13.21 5.44
C PRO A 18 14.32 -12.93 6.93
N PRO A 19 13.51 -13.41 7.89
CA PRO A 19 13.79 -13.18 9.30
C PRO A 19 15.09 -13.89 9.74
N PRO A 20 15.86 -13.33 10.69
CA PRO A 20 17.18 -13.86 11.10
C PRO A 20 17.15 -15.21 11.84
N HIS A 21 15.99 -15.87 11.87
CA HIS A 21 15.78 -17.18 12.49
C HIS A 21 15.39 -18.27 11.47
N SER A 22 15.22 -17.91 10.18
CA SER A 22 14.93 -18.88 9.10
C SER A 22 16.19 -19.21 8.28
N SER A 23 17.28 -19.55 8.96
CA SER A 23 18.43 -20.22 8.34
C SER A 23 18.09 -21.67 8.03
N SER A 24 18.48 -22.15 6.84
CA SER A 24 18.48 -23.56 6.41
C SER A 24 17.13 -24.31 6.27
N SER A 25 16.15 -23.75 5.55
CA SER A 25 15.37 -24.59 4.61
C SER A 25 14.75 -23.78 3.45
N PRO A 26 14.77 -24.28 2.20
CA PRO A 26 14.02 -23.72 1.07
C PRO A 26 12.56 -24.16 1.17
N SER A 27 11.81 -23.61 2.12
CA SER A 27 10.36 -23.85 2.22
C SER A 27 9.63 -23.12 1.07
N PRO A 28 8.56 -23.72 0.49
CA PRO A 28 7.89 -23.20 -0.71
C PRO A 28 6.92 -22.04 -0.39
N VAL A 29 7.41 -21.04 0.33
CA VAL A 29 6.63 -19.85 0.70
C VAL A 29 6.71 -18.84 -0.43
N SER A 30 5.59 -18.49 -1.05
CA SER A 30 5.56 -17.58 -2.21
C SER A 30 6.20 -16.23 -1.92
N ASP A 31 6.84 -15.63 -2.92
CA ASP A 31 7.35 -14.25 -2.90
C ASP A 31 6.34 -13.24 -2.34
N LEU A 32 5.05 -13.35 -2.69
CA LEU A 32 4.00 -12.46 -2.16
C LEU A 32 3.87 -12.53 -0.63
N LEU A 33 4.03 -13.72 -0.03
CA LEU A 33 4.01 -13.91 1.42
C LEU A 33 5.34 -13.48 2.06
N LEU A 34 6.47 -13.70 1.37
CA LEU A 34 7.80 -13.29 1.84
C LEU A 34 7.93 -11.76 1.90
N TYR A 35 7.41 -11.02 0.91
CA TYR A 35 7.48 -9.55 0.89
C TYR A 35 6.44 -8.85 1.78
N ASN A 36 5.29 -9.48 2.04
CA ASN A 36 4.22 -8.92 2.89
C ASN A 36 4.20 -9.54 4.30
N GLN A 37 5.37 -9.92 4.83
CA GLN A 37 5.51 -10.45 6.19
C GLN A 37 4.91 -9.50 7.25
N PRO A 38 4.20 -10.03 8.27
CA PRO A 38 3.77 -9.25 9.43
C PRO A 38 4.95 -8.60 10.16
N THR A 39 4.77 -7.35 10.58
CA THR A 39 5.73 -6.68 11.46
C THR A 39 5.56 -7.16 12.91
N THR A 40 6.67 -7.30 13.62
CA THR A 40 6.70 -7.56 15.07
C THR A 40 5.82 -6.56 15.85
N SER A 41 5.16 -7.04 16.91
CA SER A 41 4.25 -6.30 17.80
C SER A 41 4.75 -4.93 18.28
N ASP A 42 6.06 -4.79 18.37
CA ASP A 42 6.72 -3.68 19.06
C ASP A 42 6.78 -2.39 18.20
N LEU A 43 6.35 -2.46 16.93
CA LEU A 43 6.26 -1.29 16.06
C LEU A 43 5.13 -0.37 16.53
N ARG A 44 5.49 0.68 17.29
CA ARG A 44 4.54 1.68 17.79
C ARG A 44 4.38 2.85 16.80
N PRO A 45 3.18 3.45 16.67
CA PRO A 45 2.96 4.65 15.84
C PRO A 45 3.93 5.81 16.17
N GLN A 46 4.30 5.95 17.45
CA GLN A 46 5.27 6.95 17.93
C GLN A 46 6.68 6.75 17.36
N THR A 47 7.12 5.51 17.12
CA THR A 47 8.48 5.25 16.61
C THR A 47 8.55 5.57 15.12
N ILE A 48 7.57 5.13 14.33
CA ILE A 48 7.40 5.55 12.93
C ILE A 48 7.42 7.08 12.79
N LEU A 49 6.72 7.78 13.70
CA LEU A 49 6.69 9.25 13.74
C LEU A 49 8.00 9.92 14.18
N LYS A 50 8.89 9.22 14.90
CA LYS A 50 10.24 9.71 15.19
C LYS A 50 11.17 9.44 14.00
N ASP A 51 11.09 8.24 13.45
CA ASP A 51 11.99 7.76 12.40
C ASP A 51 11.76 8.56 11.09
N ILE A 52 10.50 8.85 10.73
CA ILE A 52 10.16 9.76 9.60
C ILE A 52 10.66 11.20 9.85
N ARG A 53 10.57 11.72 11.08
CA ARG A 53 11.08 13.08 11.40
C ARG A 53 12.60 13.16 11.26
N ALA A 54 13.32 12.14 11.72
CA ALA A 54 14.76 12.05 11.58
C ALA A 54 15.18 12.06 10.11
N GLU A 55 14.50 11.27 9.26
CA GLU A 55 14.75 11.24 7.82
C GLU A 55 14.45 12.59 7.15
N VAL A 56 13.32 13.22 7.47
CA VAL A 56 12.98 14.56 6.95
C VAL A 56 13.99 15.62 7.40
N SER A 57 14.50 15.53 8.63
CA SER A 57 15.56 16.42 9.14
C SER A 57 16.89 16.19 8.44
N SER A 58 17.21 14.95 8.08
CA SER A 58 18.42 14.59 7.32
C SER A 58 18.38 15.12 5.88
N LEU A 59 17.23 15.02 5.21
CA LEU A 59 17.06 15.39 3.80
C LEU A 59 16.72 16.87 3.56
N PHE A 60 16.05 17.53 4.51
CA PHE A 60 15.47 18.87 4.33
C PHE A 60 15.79 19.84 5.48
N GLY A 61 16.62 19.44 6.44
CA GLY A 61 17.02 20.24 7.59
C GLY A 61 15.85 20.67 8.50
N ASP A 62 16.13 21.65 9.36
CA ASP A 62 15.18 22.17 10.34
C ASP A 62 13.94 22.79 9.68
N CYS A 63 14.10 23.39 8.49
CA CYS A 63 13.01 23.96 7.71
C CYS A 63 11.98 22.88 7.31
N GLY A 64 12.45 21.75 6.77
CA GLY A 64 11.58 20.62 6.44
C GLY A 64 10.94 19.99 7.68
N SER A 65 11.73 19.82 8.75
CA SER A 65 11.28 19.27 10.03
C SER A 65 10.15 20.10 10.67
N GLY A 66 10.37 21.41 10.85
CA GLY A 66 9.37 22.33 11.41
C GLY A 66 8.12 22.49 10.52
N ALA A 67 8.27 22.41 9.19
CA ALA A 67 7.15 22.47 8.26
C ALA A 67 6.20 21.26 8.39
N ILE A 68 6.72 20.07 8.71
CA ILE A 68 5.87 18.86 8.85
C ILE A 68 5.31 18.65 10.24
N ASP A 69 6.04 19.03 11.31
CA ASP A 69 5.86 18.51 12.67
C ASP A 69 4.41 18.58 13.19
N ARG A 70 3.80 19.78 13.16
CA ARG A 70 2.41 20.00 13.61
C ARG A 70 1.37 19.21 12.79
N SER A 71 1.70 18.81 11.57
CA SER A 71 0.77 18.19 10.62
C SER A 71 0.92 16.68 10.45
N LEU A 72 2.10 16.13 10.76
CA LEU A 72 2.41 14.70 10.59
C LEU A 72 1.80 13.88 11.73
N GLN A 73 0.84 13.01 11.40
CA GLN A 73 0.19 12.12 12.36
C GLN A 73 -0.07 10.74 11.74
N VAL A 74 0.33 9.66 12.41
CA VAL A 74 -0.17 8.32 12.11
C VAL A 74 -1.62 8.23 12.58
N LYS A 75 -2.53 7.81 11.70
CA LYS A 75 -3.96 7.63 11.98
C LYS A 75 -4.39 6.17 12.10
N TYR A 76 -3.64 5.27 11.48
CA TYR A 76 -3.86 3.83 11.52
C TYR A 76 -2.53 3.11 11.31
N LEU A 77 -2.35 1.95 11.96
CA LEU A 77 -1.23 1.04 11.80
C LEU A 77 -1.73 -0.39 11.98
N SER A 78 -1.43 -1.27 11.03
CA SER A 78 -1.63 -2.72 11.11
C SER A 78 -0.28 -3.41 11.09
N PRO A 79 0.21 -3.94 12.22
CA PRO A 79 1.40 -4.79 12.23
C PRO A 79 1.19 -6.07 11.41
N ALA A 80 -0.02 -6.65 11.46
CA ALA A 80 -0.39 -7.88 10.77
C ALA A 80 -0.35 -7.78 9.24
N THR A 81 -0.50 -6.58 8.68
CA THR A 81 -0.46 -6.31 7.22
C THR A 81 0.63 -5.30 6.87
N SER A 82 1.55 -5.00 7.80
CA SER A 82 2.67 -4.05 7.66
C SER A 82 2.31 -2.70 7.01
N THR A 83 1.06 -2.24 7.18
CA THR A 83 0.50 -1.04 6.52
C THR A 83 0.10 0.03 7.52
N PHE A 84 0.22 1.30 7.12
CA PHE A 84 -0.19 2.43 7.95
C PHE A 84 -0.75 3.60 7.12
N ILE A 85 -1.54 4.45 7.78
CA ILE A 85 -2.10 5.67 7.18
C ILE A 85 -1.49 6.88 7.89
N LEU A 86 -0.80 7.72 7.14
CA LEU A 86 -0.35 9.05 7.58
C LEU A 86 -1.36 10.13 7.20
N ARG A 87 -1.47 11.14 8.05
CA ARG A 87 -2.02 12.46 7.79
C ARG A 87 -0.87 13.46 7.71
N VAL A 88 -0.89 14.35 6.71
CA VAL A 88 0.07 15.45 6.50
C VAL A 88 -0.67 16.67 5.91
N SER A 89 -0.16 17.88 6.08
CA SER A 89 -0.64 19.07 5.35
C SER A 89 -0.52 18.91 3.82
N ARG A 90 -1.50 19.44 3.04
CA ARG A 90 -1.41 19.50 1.56
C ARG A 90 -0.19 20.28 1.07
N ALA A 91 0.39 21.18 1.87
CA ALA A 91 1.60 21.88 1.47
C ALA A 91 2.84 20.96 1.48
N HIS A 92 2.97 20.10 2.49
CA HIS A 92 4.23 19.43 2.82
C HIS A 92 4.23 17.90 2.61
N PHE A 93 3.13 17.33 2.12
CA PHE A 93 3.03 15.87 1.86
C PHE A 93 4.11 15.33 0.90
N ARG A 94 4.66 16.17 0.02
CA ARG A 94 5.77 15.80 -0.88
C ARG A 94 7.08 15.56 -0.13
N LEU A 95 7.38 16.33 0.93
CA LEU A 95 8.58 16.13 1.76
C LEU A 95 8.50 14.79 2.50
N VAL A 96 7.34 14.48 3.07
CA VAL A 96 7.09 13.20 3.75
C VAL A 96 7.13 12.01 2.79
N TRP A 97 6.60 12.16 1.56
CA TRP A 97 6.71 11.11 0.54
C TRP A 97 8.17 10.88 0.13
N ALA A 98 8.93 11.95 -0.14
CA ALA A 98 10.36 11.84 -0.48
C ALA A 98 11.16 11.16 0.64
N ALA A 99 10.96 11.55 1.90
CA ALA A 99 11.61 10.89 3.03
C ALA A 99 11.25 9.40 3.14
N LEU A 100 9.97 9.03 3.01
CA LEU A 100 9.57 7.62 2.97
C LEU A 100 10.29 6.83 1.86
N THR A 101 10.59 7.43 0.71
CA THR A 101 11.34 6.72 -0.36
C THR A 101 12.84 6.56 -0.10
N PHE A 102 13.43 7.27 0.89
CA PHE A 102 14.82 7.09 1.32
C PHE A 102 14.98 6.25 2.59
N MET A 103 13.92 6.13 3.40
CA MET A 103 13.87 5.18 4.52
C MET A 103 14.02 3.73 4.02
N HIS A 104 15.17 3.14 4.29
CA HIS A 104 15.59 1.81 3.82
C HIS A 104 15.73 0.77 4.95
N ALA A 105 15.59 1.19 6.21
CA ALA A 105 15.69 0.33 7.38
C ALA A 105 14.73 0.75 8.49
N LEU A 106 14.20 -0.23 9.23
CA LEU A 106 13.35 -0.05 10.39
C LEU A 106 13.80 -1.03 11.48
N ARG A 107 14.28 -0.49 12.60
CA ARG A 107 14.75 -1.27 13.77
C ARG A 107 15.76 -2.37 13.40
N GLY A 108 16.71 -2.05 12.53
CA GLY A 108 17.78 -2.95 12.10
C GLY A 108 17.37 -3.99 11.05
N ARG A 109 16.10 -4.02 10.61
CA ARG A 109 15.66 -4.81 9.46
C ARG A 109 15.63 -3.93 8.20
N PRO A 110 16.15 -4.39 7.05
CA PRO A 110 16.01 -3.66 5.79
C PRO A 110 14.55 -3.72 5.31
N CYS A 111 14.00 -2.59 4.90
CA CYS A 111 12.61 -2.46 4.49
C CYS A 111 12.39 -1.29 3.53
N ILE A 112 11.41 -1.40 2.64
CA ILE A 112 11.03 -0.38 1.67
C ILE A 112 9.64 0.15 2.02
N PHE A 113 9.53 1.46 2.26
CA PHE A 113 8.24 2.13 2.52
C PHE A 113 7.55 2.54 1.21
N ARG A 114 6.70 1.65 0.68
CA ARG A 114 5.94 1.90 -0.55
C ARG A 114 4.71 2.75 -0.24
N VAL A 115 4.67 3.99 -0.72
CA VAL A 115 3.43 4.80 -0.74
C VAL A 115 2.50 4.25 -1.83
N VAL A 116 1.31 3.76 -1.44
CA VAL A 116 0.41 2.99 -2.31
C VAL A 116 -0.86 3.74 -2.73
N ARG A 117 -1.28 4.77 -1.97
CA ARG A 117 -2.34 5.71 -2.37
C ARG A 117 -2.21 7.04 -1.64
N ILE A 118 -2.59 8.14 -2.30
CA ILE A 118 -2.72 9.46 -1.68
C ILE A 118 -4.15 9.97 -1.92
N SER A 119 -4.77 10.57 -0.90
CA SER A 119 -6.13 11.12 -0.95
C SER A 119 -6.25 12.43 -0.17
N GLY A 120 -7.32 13.19 -0.41
CA GLY A 120 -7.74 14.31 0.44
C GLY A 120 -8.70 13.92 1.58
N THR A 121 -9.22 12.70 1.60
CA THR A 121 -10.18 12.20 2.61
C THR A 121 -9.80 10.80 3.09
N MET A 122 -9.93 10.57 4.41
CA MET A 122 -9.58 9.32 5.08
C MET A 122 -10.41 8.13 4.55
N ARG A 123 -11.73 8.29 4.38
CA ARG A 123 -12.64 7.27 3.79
C ARG A 123 -12.11 6.65 2.48
N LYS A 124 -11.58 7.46 1.56
CA LYS A 124 -11.03 6.95 0.28
C LYS A 124 -9.71 6.19 0.44
N VAL A 125 -8.98 6.40 1.54
CA VAL A 125 -7.77 5.64 1.89
C VAL A 125 -8.13 4.34 2.60
N GLU A 126 -9.10 4.39 3.51
CA GLU A 126 -9.64 3.22 4.23
C GLU A 126 -10.27 2.22 3.25
N GLN A 127 -11.11 2.69 2.32
CA GLN A 127 -11.68 1.87 1.24
C GLN A 127 -10.60 1.16 0.41
N GLU A 128 -9.52 1.86 0.08
CA GLU A 128 -8.43 1.31 -0.74
C GLU A 128 -7.49 0.37 0.05
N ALA A 129 -7.30 0.62 1.34
CA ALA A 129 -6.62 -0.32 2.24
C ALA A 129 -7.43 -1.63 2.36
N ILE A 130 -8.75 -1.54 2.55
CA ILE A 130 -9.65 -2.69 2.58
C ILE A 130 -9.67 -3.43 1.24
N ARG A 131 -9.70 -2.72 0.10
CA ARG A 131 -9.63 -3.34 -1.23
C ARG A 131 -8.32 -4.14 -1.38
N ARG A 132 -7.18 -3.55 -1.05
CA ARG A 132 -5.88 -4.23 -1.16
C ARG A 132 -5.72 -5.39 -0.18
N ALA A 133 -6.19 -5.26 1.06
CA ALA A 133 -6.20 -6.36 2.02
C ALA A 133 -7.02 -7.56 1.50
N ARG A 134 -8.19 -7.31 0.90
CA ARG A 134 -9.00 -8.36 0.25
C ARG A 134 -8.28 -9.00 -0.93
N LEU A 135 -7.64 -8.21 -1.80
CA LEU A 135 -6.88 -8.72 -2.95
C LEU A 135 -5.65 -9.56 -2.51
N LEU A 136 -4.93 -9.15 -1.46
CA LEU A 136 -3.83 -9.92 -0.89
C LEU A 136 -4.31 -11.27 -0.32
N VAL A 137 -5.45 -11.29 0.38
CA VAL A 137 -6.06 -12.53 0.89
C VAL A 137 -6.56 -13.45 -0.23
N LEU A 138 -7.03 -12.91 -1.35
CA LEU A 138 -7.39 -13.71 -2.53
C LEU A 138 -6.14 -14.29 -3.21
N ALA A 139 -5.12 -13.45 -3.47
CA ALA A 139 -3.85 -13.88 -4.05
C ALA A 139 -3.22 -15.03 -3.25
N ALA A 140 -3.07 -14.87 -1.93
CA ALA A 140 -2.54 -15.92 -1.05
C ALA A 140 -3.40 -17.20 -1.06
N LYS A 141 -4.73 -17.09 -1.21
CA LYS A 141 -5.63 -18.26 -1.30
C LYS A 141 -5.52 -19.00 -2.63
N ASP A 142 -5.12 -18.35 -3.71
CA ASP A 142 -4.99 -18.98 -5.02
C ASP A 142 -3.56 -19.52 -5.26
N GLU A 143 -2.54 -18.88 -4.67
CA GLU A 143 -1.20 -19.48 -4.52
C GLU A 143 -1.25 -20.78 -3.68
N LEU A 144 -1.96 -20.79 -2.55
CA LEU A 144 -2.19 -22.00 -1.74
C LEU A 144 -2.97 -23.11 -2.47
N LYS A 145 -3.58 -22.82 -3.64
CA LYS A 145 -4.22 -23.80 -4.52
C LYS A 145 -3.38 -24.14 -5.76
N GLY A 146 -2.13 -23.66 -5.84
CA GLY A 146 -1.24 -23.93 -6.96
C GLY A 146 -1.61 -23.24 -8.28
N LYS A 147 -2.44 -22.19 -8.28
CA LYS A 147 -2.68 -21.39 -9.49
C LYS A 147 -1.54 -20.40 -9.73
N SER A 148 -1.20 -20.16 -11.00
CA SER A 148 -0.06 -19.32 -11.39
C SER A 148 -0.12 -17.91 -10.78
N SER A 149 0.92 -17.55 -10.03
CA SER A 149 1.00 -16.30 -9.25
C SER A 149 1.11 -15.02 -10.10
N SER A 150 1.42 -15.16 -11.40
CA SER A 150 1.69 -14.05 -12.31
C SER A 150 0.54 -13.02 -12.42
N ASP A 151 -0.71 -13.46 -12.52
CA ASP A 151 -1.86 -12.56 -12.69
C ASP A 151 -2.23 -11.86 -11.38
N ALA A 152 -2.22 -12.58 -10.25
CA ALA A 152 -2.46 -12.01 -8.93
C ALA A 152 -1.41 -10.94 -8.56
N LEU A 153 -0.14 -11.21 -8.84
CA LEU A 153 0.96 -10.24 -8.66
C LEU A 153 0.80 -9.05 -9.61
N GLY A 154 0.36 -9.27 -10.85
CA GLY A 154 -0.02 -8.22 -11.79
C GLY A 154 -1.12 -7.29 -11.27
N VAL A 155 -2.20 -7.85 -10.70
CA VAL A 155 -3.31 -7.08 -10.08
C VAL A 155 -2.85 -6.29 -8.85
N LEU A 156 -1.94 -6.82 -8.05
CA LEU A 156 -1.38 -6.13 -6.87
C LEU A 156 -0.39 -5.01 -7.25
N LEU A 157 0.35 -5.15 -8.35
CA LEU A 157 1.31 -4.13 -8.80
C LEU A 157 0.70 -3.05 -9.71
N ARG A 158 -0.39 -3.33 -10.44
CA ARG A 158 -1.02 -2.39 -11.38
C ARG A 158 -1.60 -1.14 -10.70
N SER A 159 -0.89 -0.02 -10.81
CA SER A 159 -1.32 1.29 -10.33
C SER A 159 -2.40 1.94 -11.22
N ASP A 160 -3.66 1.53 -11.02
CA ASP A 160 -4.91 2.31 -11.19
C ASP A 160 -5.25 2.96 -12.55
N SER A 161 -4.37 2.97 -13.56
CA SER A 161 -4.55 3.72 -14.81
C SER A 161 -5.37 3.01 -15.90
N GLN A 162 -5.46 1.68 -15.86
CA GLN A 162 -6.18 0.88 -16.86
C GLN A 162 -7.53 0.32 -16.36
N GLN A 163 -7.76 0.24 -15.04
CA GLN A 163 -8.90 -0.50 -14.51
C GLN A 163 -10.26 0.21 -14.74
N GLN A 164 -10.28 1.53 -14.99
CA GLN A 164 -11.46 2.24 -15.48
C GLN A 164 -11.80 1.96 -16.96
N ARG A 165 -10.87 1.41 -17.76
CA ARG A 165 -11.14 1.01 -19.15
C ARG A 165 -11.64 -0.43 -19.25
N THR A 166 -11.04 -1.37 -18.52
CA THR A 166 -11.43 -2.79 -18.62
C THR A 166 -12.81 -3.08 -18.02
N LEU A 167 -13.19 -2.42 -16.93
CA LEU A 167 -14.54 -2.55 -16.34
C LEU A 167 -15.65 -1.96 -17.23
N ALA A 168 -15.33 -1.08 -18.17
CA ALA A 168 -16.29 -0.52 -19.12
C ALA A 168 -16.51 -1.40 -20.37
N ILE A 169 -15.65 -2.39 -20.61
CA ILE A 169 -15.72 -3.29 -21.78
C ILE A 169 -16.46 -4.59 -21.44
N VAL A 170 -16.41 -5.06 -20.19
CA VAL A 170 -17.06 -6.30 -19.74
C VAL A 170 -18.56 -6.12 -19.43
N GLY A 171 -19.08 -4.88 -19.51
CA GLY A 171 -20.47 -4.55 -19.16
C GLY A 171 -21.42 -4.35 -20.35
N GLY A 172 -21.15 -4.93 -21.52
CA GLY A 172 -21.91 -4.65 -22.74
C GLY A 172 -21.73 -5.65 -23.88
N GLN A 173 -22.11 -6.91 -23.64
CA GLN A 173 -22.44 -7.91 -24.66
C GLN A 173 -23.34 -8.96 -24.00
N GLY A 174 -24.38 -9.46 -24.68
CA GLY A 174 -25.39 -10.36 -24.11
C GLY A 174 -26.81 -9.80 -24.20
N ASP A 175 -27.41 -9.96 -25.37
CA ASP A 175 -28.85 -10.18 -25.67
C ASP A 175 -28.95 -10.31 -27.21
N ASP A 176 -28.39 -11.42 -27.72
CA ASP A 176 -28.02 -11.66 -29.11
C ASP A 176 -27.92 -13.19 -29.41
N ASP A 177 -28.83 -13.89 -30.12
CA ASP A 177 -30.16 -13.55 -30.70
C ASP A 177 -31.29 -14.46 -30.07
N GLU A 178 -32.15 -15.31 -30.67
CA GLU A 178 -32.50 -15.82 -32.03
C GLU A 178 -33.92 -16.50 -32.01
N GLU A 179 -34.86 -16.22 -32.93
CA GLU A 179 -35.99 -17.14 -33.26
C GLU A 179 -36.65 -16.89 -34.65
N GLY A 180 -36.83 -17.95 -35.46
CA GLY A 180 -37.99 -18.10 -36.38
C GLY A 180 -37.95 -17.51 -37.81
N LEU A 181 -37.55 -18.32 -38.81
CA LEU A 181 -37.84 -18.09 -40.24
C LEU A 181 -39.25 -18.56 -40.63
N ALA A 182 -39.93 -17.81 -41.51
CA ALA A 182 -40.98 -18.31 -42.42
C ALA A 182 -41.15 -17.36 -43.63
N GLU A 183 -41.50 -17.90 -44.79
CA GLU A 183 -41.70 -17.18 -46.06
C GLU A 183 -43.19 -17.10 -46.44
N ASP A 184 -43.64 -15.92 -46.89
CA ASP A 184 -44.47 -15.67 -48.11
C ASP A 184 -44.92 -14.18 -48.18
#